data_AF-A0A963INF6-F1
#
_entry.id   AF-A0A963INF6-F1
#
_cell.length_a   1.000
_cell.length_b   1.000
_cell.length_c   1.000
_cell.angle_alpha   90.00
_cell.angle_beta   90.00
_cell.angle_gamma   90.00
#
_symmetry.space_group_name_H-M   'P 1'
#
loop_
_entity.id
_entity.type
_entity.pdbx_description
1 polymer ?
#
loop_
_entity_poly.entity_id
_entity_poly.type
_entity_poly.pdbx_seq_one_letter_code
_entity_poly.pdbx_strand_id
1 'polypeptide(L)' 'MTARFLPGNRLTLLNSGAEYFPALIGAIDGARHEVHLESYIFEDDGTGRAVAEAMARAARRGVAVRVLVDGF' A
#
# COMPACT_ATOMS: atom_id res chain seq x y z
N MET A 1 -6.42 15.68 20.92
CA MET A 1 -7.33 15.71 19.77
C MET A 1 -8.29 14.54 19.93
N THR A 2 -9.60 14.77 20.08
CA THR A 2 -10.59 13.69 20.22
C THR A 2 -10.92 13.13 18.84
N ALA A 3 -10.79 11.81 18.66
CA ALA A 3 -11.15 11.17 17.40
C ALA A 3 -12.67 11.26 17.16
N ARG A 4 -13.07 11.77 16.00
CA ARG A 4 -14.47 11.84 15.56
C ARG A 4 -14.73 10.73 14.55
N PHE A 5 -15.67 9.84 14.84
CA PHE A 5 -16.11 8.82 13.87
C PHE A 5 -17.03 9.44 12.82
N LEU A 6 -16.81 9.08 11.56
CA LEU A 6 -17.65 9.47 10.42
C LEU A 6 -18.47 8.26 9.95
N PRO A 7 -19.76 8.44 9.60
CA PRO A 7 -20.58 7.37 9.02
C PRO A 7 -20.23 7.13 7.54
N GLY A 8 -20.73 6.04 6.96
CA GLY A 8 -20.60 5.74 5.53
C GLY A 8 -19.31 5.01 5.11
N ASN A 9 -18.42 4.71 6.05
CA ASN A 9 -17.22 3.92 5.79
C ASN A 9 -17.59 2.44 5.53
N ARG A 10 -16.99 1.85 4.49
CA ARG A 10 -17.02 0.40 4.25
C ARG A 10 -15.70 -0.19 4.70
N LEU A 11 -15.76 -1.20 5.56
CA LEU A 11 -14.59 -1.88 6.12
C LEU A 11 -14.56 -3.32 5.62
N THR A 12 -13.35 -3.80 5.31
CA THR A 12 -13.08 -5.21 5.03
C THR A 12 -11.92 -5.61 5.92
N LEU A 13 -12.14 -6.60 6.79
CA LEU A 13 -11.07 -7.18 7.58
C LEU A 13 -10.27 -8.13 6.69
N LEU A 14 -8.96 -7.92 6.64
CA LEU A 14 -8.02 -8.80 5.95
C LEU A 14 -7.23 -9.58 7.00
N ASN A 15 -7.36 -10.90 6.98
CA ASN A 15 -6.72 -11.77 7.94
C ASN A 15 -5.36 -12.25 7.40
N SER A 16 -4.29 -11.90 8.10
CA SER A 16 -2.90 -12.24 7.77
C SER A 16 -2.34 -11.58 6.49
N GLY A 17 -1.06 -11.82 6.23
CA GLY A 17 -0.37 -11.38 5.01
C GLY A 17 -0.96 -11.98 3.73
N ALA A 18 -1.52 -13.19 3.79
CA ALA A 18 -2.07 -13.88 2.63
C ALA A 18 -3.27 -13.13 2.01
N GLU A 19 -4.05 -12.43 2.83
CA GLU A 19 -5.15 -11.57 2.37
C GLU A 19 -4.70 -10.12 2.17
N TYR A 20 -3.81 -9.63 3.05
CA TYR A 20 -3.35 -8.24 3.03
C TYR A 20 -2.56 -7.88 1.77
N PHE A 21 -1.52 -8.66 1.43
CA PHE A 21 -0.62 -8.28 0.33
C PHE A 21 -1.30 -8.28 -1.05
N PRO A 22 -2.15 -9.26 -1.41
CA PRO A 22 -2.91 -9.19 -2.66
C PRO A 22 -3.85 -7.99 -2.71
N ALA A 23 -4.50 -7.64 -1.60
CA ALA A 23 -5.38 -6.47 -1.54
C ALA A 23 -4.60 -5.15 -1.68
N LEU A 24 -3.45 -5.03 -1.01
CA LEU A 24 -2.55 -3.88 -1.13
C LEU A 24 -2.06 -3.72 -2.58
N ILE A 25 -1.60 -4.80 -3.20
CA ILE A 25 -1.13 -4.80 -4.60
C ILE A 25 -2.27 -4.40 -5.54
N GLY A 26 -3.47 -4.96 -5.35
CA GLY A 26 -4.65 -4.59 -6.14
C GLY A 26 -5.02 -3.12 -6.00
N ALA A 27 -4.91 -2.53 -4.80
CA ALA A 27 -5.13 -1.11 -4.58
C ALA A 27 -4.09 -0.24 -5.30
N ILE A 28 -2.81 -0.62 -5.25
CA ILE A 28 -1.72 0.05 -5.97
C ILE A 28 -1.90 -0.04 -7.49
N ASP A 29 -2.27 -1.21 -7.99
CA ASP A 29 -2.54 -1.43 -9.42
C ASP A 29 -3.78 -0.67 -9.91
N GLY A 30 -4.77 -0.44 -9.04
CA GLY A 30 -5.95 0.36 -9.32
C GLY A 30 -5.76 1.88 -9.14
N ALA A 31 -4.65 2.33 -8.55
CA ALA A 31 -4.40 3.73 -8.26
C ALA A 31 -4.30 4.58 -9.55
N ARG A 32 -4.88 5.79 -9.49
CA ARG A 32 -4.97 6.72 -10.64
C ARG A 32 -4.20 8.03 -10.45
N HIS A 33 -3.93 8.45 -9.22
CA HIS A 33 -3.32 9.75 -8.92
C HIS A 33 -2.07 9.61 -8.07
N GLU A 34 -2.18 8.96 -6.91
CA GLU A 34 -1.05 8.79 -6.00
C GLU A 34 -1.10 7.48 -5.21
N VAL A 35 0.09 7.05 -4.76
CA VAL A 35 0.31 5.95 -3.82
C VAL A 35 1.34 6.44 -2.81
N HIS A 36 0.96 6.48 -1.53
CA HIS A 36 1.88 6.72 -0.43
C HIS A 36 1.94 5.44 0.40
N LEU A 37 3.13 4.86 0.51
CA LEU A 37 3.39 3.69 1.36
C LEU A 37 4.35 4.08 2.47
N GLU A 38 3.95 3.82 3.71
CA GLU A 38 4.80 3.96 4.89
C GLU A 38 4.90 2.60 5.57
N SER A 39 6.13 2.12 5.80
CA SER A 39 6.36 0.82 6.45
C SER A 39 7.61 0.85 7.32
N TYR A 40 7.53 0.19 8.48
CA TYR A 40 8.68 -0.02 9.36
C TYR A 40 9.70 -1.00 8.76
N ILE A 41 9.21 -2.08 8.13
CA ILE A 41 10.08 -3.07 7.45
C ILE A 41 9.72 -3.08 5.97
N PHE A 42 10.73 -2.91 5.14
CA PHE A 42 10.63 -3.11 3.70
C PHE A 42 11.87 -3.87 3.22
N GLU A 43 11.74 -5.20 3.21
CA GLU A 43 12.83 -6.14 2.94
C GLU A 43 12.86 -6.56 1.47
N ASP A 44 14.05 -6.87 0.95
CA ASP A 44 14.20 -7.41 -0.41
C ASP A 44 13.88 -8.92 -0.46
N ASP A 45 12.65 -9.27 -0.11
CA ASP A 45 12.11 -10.63 -0.17
C ASP A 45 10.97 -10.75 -1.21
N GLY A 46 10.35 -11.93 -1.29
CA GLY A 46 9.27 -12.16 -2.26
C GLY A 46 8.09 -11.19 -2.11
N THR A 47 7.79 -10.79 -0.87
CA THR A 47 6.69 -9.87 -0.57
C THR A 47 7.09 -8.43 -0.89
N GLY A 48 8.26 -7.99 -0.42
CA GLY A 48 8.78 -6.65 -0.70
C GLY A 48 8.94 -6.38 -2.19
N ARG A 49 9.49 -7.35 -2.94
CA ARG A 49 9.60 -7.27 -4.41
C ARG A 49 8.24 -7.17 -5.08
N ALA A 50 7.26 -7.98 -4.68
CA ALA A 50 5.92 -7.93 -5.27
C ALA A 50 5.25 -6.56 -5.09
N VAL A 51 5.39 -5.96 -3.90
CA VAL A 51 4.88 -4.62 -3.62
C VAL A 51 5.67 -3.55 -4.39
N ALA A 52 7.00 -3.65 -4.44
CA ALA A 52 7.86 -2.76 -5.23
C ALA A 52 7.51 -2.80 -6.73
N GLU A 53 7.26 -3.97 -7.29
CA GLU A 53 6.85 -4.13 -8.68
C GLU A 53 5.49 -3.50 -8.96
N ALA A 54 4.53 -3.64 -8.04
CA ALA A 54 3.21 -2.99 -8.15
C ALA A 54 3.36 -1.45 -8.14
N MET A 55 4.16 -0.93 -7.22
CA MET A 55 4.48 0.49 -7.15
C MET A 55 5.18 0.97 -8.44
N ALA A 56 6.12 0.19 -8.98
CA ALA A 56 6.77 0.50 -10.24
C ALA A 56 5.80 0.47 -11.43
N ARG A 57 4.84 -0.48 -11.47
CA ARG A 57 3.75 -0.49 -12.46
C ARG A 57 2.91 0.78 -12.35
N ALA A 58 2.54 1.21 -11.15
CA ALA A 58 1.78 2.44 -10.93
C ALA A 58 2.55 3.68 -11.40
N ALA A 59 3.82 3.80 -11.02
CA ALA A 59 4.69 4.89 -11.46
C ALA A 59 4.80 4.97 -12.99
N ARG A 60 4.94 3.84 -13.69
CA ARG A 60 4.94 3.79 -15.16
C ARG A 60 3.64 4.26 -15.80
N ARG A 61 2.50 4.16 -15.10
CA ARG A 61 1.21 4.73 -15.56
C ARG A 61 1.07 6.23 -15.28
N GLY A 62 2.08 6.87 -14.68
CA GLY A 62 2.04 8.29 -14.30
C GLY A 62 1.46 8.57 -12.92
N VAL A 63 1.23 7.55 -12.09
CA VAL A 63 0.80 7.71 -10.70
C VAL A 63 1.98 8.24 -9.87
N ALA A 64 1.74 9.23 -9.01
CA ALA A 64 2.76 9.73 -8.09
C ALA A 64 2.98 8.72 -6.95
N VAL A 65 4.13 8.04 -6.95
CA VAL A 65 4.46 7.01 -5.96
C VAL A 65 5.51 7.56 -4.99
N ARG A 66 5.23 7.45 -3.69
CA ARG A 66 6.13 7.85 -2.60
C ARG A 66 6.20 6.74 -1.57
N VAL A 67 7.42 6.42 -1.14
CA VAL A 67 7.68 5.38 -0.16
C VAL A 67 8.50 5.99 0.96
N LEU A 68 8.01 5.83 2.19
CA LEU A 68 8.73 6.16 3.42
C LEU A 68 9.01 4.86 4.16
N VAL A 69 10.28 4.60 4.43
CA VAL A 69 10.74 3.46 5.20
C VAL A 69 11.54 3.94 6.39
N ASP A 70 11.47 3.18 7.48
CA ASP A 70 12.35 3.42 8.63
C ASP A 70 13.82 3.28 8.20
N GLY A 71 14.64 4.26 8.60
CA GLY A 71 16.08 4.27 8.33
C GLY A 71 16.82 3.73 9.55
N PHE A 72 17.79 2.85 9.33
CA PHE A 72 18.64 2.29 10.38
C PHE A 72 19.54 3.32 11.05
#